data_AF-A0A7W0WEP1-F1
#
_entry.id   AF-A0A7W0WEP1-F1
#
_cell.length_a   1.000
_cell.length_b   1.000
_cell.length_c   1.000
_cell.angle_alpha   90.00
_cell.angle_beta   90.00
_cell.angle_gamma   90.00
#
_symmetry.space_group_name_H-M   'P 1'
#
loop_
_entity.id
_entity.type
_entity.pdbx_description
1 polymer ?
#
loop_
_entity_poly.entity_id
_entity_poly.type
_entity_poly.pdbx_seq_one_letter_code
_entity_poly.pdbx_strand_id
1 'polypeptide(L)'
;MSRDGRSALLAAKDVPVIDTFQYAGSFLVPATVSFEVKWEATGPPKKLGSGKAVRPKDTAAFRGTFAPAHSTGRFSGSELGFSFVSKPGANSERGYAEIGTERNGDFLSRSKRSGGGA
;
A
#
# COMPACT_ATOMS: atom_id res chain seq x y z
N MET A 1 5.85 8.83 -7.37
CA MET A 1 4.70 9.76 -7.22
C MET A 1 4.94 10.96 -8.13
N SER A 2 3.90 11.49 -8.77
CA SER A 2 3.97 12.68 -9.61
C SER A 2 4.25 13.94 -8.76
N ARG A 3 4.73 15.02 -9.40
CA ARG A 3 5.06 16.28 -8.70
C ARG A 3 3.85 16.93 -8.04
N ASP A 4 2.67 16.79 -8.62
CA ASP A 4 1.40 17.29 -8.09
C ASP A 4 0.75 16.34 -7.08
N GLY A 5 1.36 15.17 -6.84
CA GLY A 5 0.87 14.14 -5.93
C GLY A 5 -0.43 13.47 -6.38
N ARG A 6 -0.86 13.66 -7.63
CA ARG A 6 -2.12 13.11 -8.15
C ARG A 6 -1.97 11.72 -8.74
N SER A 7 -0.76 11.26 -9.00
CA SER A 7 -0.50 9.93 -9.54
C SER A 7 0.67 9.24 -8.85
N ALA A 8 0.59 7.91 -8.74
CA ALA A 8 1.68 7.09 -8.24
C ALA A 8 1.78 5.79 -9.04
N LEU A 9 3.01 5.27 -9.11
CA LEU A 9 3.34 3.98 -9.69
C LEU A 9 4.17 3.22 -8.66
N LEU A 10 3.74 2.01 -8.36
CA LEU A 10 4.55 1.01 -7.69
C LEU A 10 4.79 -0.12 -8.68
N ALA A 11 6.05 -0.43 -8.93
CA ALA A 11 6.43 -1.53 -9.81
C ALA A 11 7.49 -2.37 -9.13
N ALA A 12 7.29 -3.69 -9.17
CA ALA A 12 8.28 -4.67 -8.79
C ALA A 12 8.34 -5.72 -9.89
N LYS A 13 9.56 -6.09 -10.27
CA LYS A 13 9.80 -7.00 -11.39
C LYS A 13 10.69 -8.14 -10.92
N ASP A 14 10.29 -9.36 -11.29
CA ASP A 14 11.03 -10.59 -11.06
C ASP A 14 11.44 -10.77 -9.58
N VAL A 15 10.54 -10.42 -8.66
CA VAL A 15 10.77 -10.54 -7.23
C VAL A 15 10.77 -12.03 -6.87
N PRO A 16 11.87 -12.55 -6.30
CA PRO A 16 11.91 -13.94 -5.86
C PRO A 16 11.01 -14.12 -4.65
N VAL A 17 10.17 -15.14 -4.69
CA VAL A 17 9.32 -15.55 -3.58
C VAL A 17 9.41 -17.07 -3.40
N ILE A 18 9.04 -17.54 -2.21
CA ILE A 18 8.89 -18.97 -1.95
C ILE A 18 7.39 -19.26 -1.90
N ASP A 19 6.90 -20.06 -2.85
CA ASP A 19 5.54 -20.55 -2.82
C ASP A 19 5.45 -21.85 -2.00
N THR A 20 4.31 -22.07 -1.37
CA THR A 20 4.01 -23.27 -0.58
C THR A 20 2.79 -23.95 -1.15
N PHE A 21 3.01 -25.09 -1.82
CA PHE A 21 1.90 -25.96 -2.20
C PHE A 21 1.30 -26.62 -0.97
N GLN A 22 -0.03 -26.53 -0.83
CA GLN A 22 -0.75 -27.24 0.22
C GLN A 22 -1.25 -28.62 -0.23
N TYR A 23 -1.17 -28.93 -1.52
CA TYR A 23 -1.62 -30.21 -2.07
C TYR A 23 -0.48 -31.25 -2.02
N ALA A 24 -0.76 -32.42 -1.42
CA ALA A 24 0.16 -33.55 -1.26
C ALA A 24 1.37 -33.36 -0.30
N GLY A 25 1.32 -32.36 0.58
CA GLY A 25 2.35 -32.06 1.59
C GLY A 25 3.00 -30.69 1.35
N SER A 26 3.53 -30.04 2.41
CA SER A 26 4.17 -28.74 2.27
C SER A 26 5.56 -28.89 1.65
N PHE A 27 5.71 -28.50 0.39
CA PHE A 27 7.02 -28.32 -0.23
C PHE A 27 7.16 -26.88 -0.73
N LEU A 28 8.37 -26.34 -0.56
CA LEU A 28 8.72 -24.97 -0.89
C LEU A 28 9.24 -24.92 -2.33
N VAL A 29 8.65 -24.06 -3.16
CA VAL A 29 9.03 -23.91 -4.57
C VAL A 29 9.51 -22.48 -4.81
N PRO A 30 10.72 -22.29 -5.37
CA PRO A 30 11.14 -20.98 -5.84
C PRO A 30 10.22 -20.48 -6.96
N ALA A 31 9.72 -19.27 -6.80
CA ALA A 31 8.85 -18.62 -7.77
C ALA A 31 9.27 -17.17 -7.97
N THR A 32 8.76 -16.55 -9.03
CA THR A 32 8.95 -15.12 -9.31
C THR A 32 7.61 -14.44 -9.45
N VAL A 33 7.51 -13.23 -8.91
CA VAL A 33 6.32 -12.37 -9.04
C VAL A 33 6.74 -11.02 -9.59
N SER A 34 5.96 -10.53 -10.55
CA SER A 34 6.01 -9.15 -11.00
C SER A 34 4.66 -8.50 -10.79
N PHE A 35 4.67 -7.24 -10.34
CA PHE A 35 3.45 -6.46 -10.22
C PHE A 35 3.69 -4.99 -10.56
N GLU A 36 2.67 -4.40 -11.15
CA GLU A 36 2.56 -2.97 -11.39
C GLU A 36 1.22 -2.49 -10.82
N VAL A 37 1.26 -1.46 -9.99
CA VAL A 37 0.06 -0.81 -9.48
C VAL A 37 0.17 0.68 -9.72
N LYS A 38 -0.86 1.23 -10.36
CA LYS A 38 -1.02 2.66 -10.66
C LYS A 38 -2.15 3.22 -9.82
N TRP A 39 -1.96 4.44 -9.33
CA TRP A 39 -3.01 5.22 -8.66
C TRP A 39 -3.17 6.56 -9.36
N GLU A 40 -4.41 6.99 -9.51
CA GLU A 40 -4.79 8.29 -10.06
C GLU A 40 -5.88 8.92 -9.21
N ALA A 41 -5.63 10.14 -8.72
CA ALA A 41 -6.58 10.87 -7.88
C ALA A 41 -7.84 11.25 -8.68
N THR A 42 -9.00 10.84 -8.19
CA THR A 42 -10.32 11.13 -8.79
C THR A 42 -10.96 12.38 -8.22
N GLY A 43 -10.40 12.94 -7.15
CA GLY A 43 -10.95 14.13 -6.48
C GLY A 43 -9.88 15.04 -5.89
N PRO A 44 -10.32 16.08 -5.15
CA PRO A 44 -9.43 16.92 -4.37
C PRO A 44 -8.95 16.20 -3.10
N PRO A 45 -7.73 16.49 -2.62
CA PRO A 45 -7.25 15.95 -1.36
C PRO A 45 -7.99 16.55 -0.17
N LYS A 46 -8.17 15.74 0.87
CA LYS A 46 -8.77 16.09 2.16
C LYS A 46 -7.79 15.76 3.28
N LYS A 47 -7.77 16.60 4.31
CA LYS A 47 -7.02 16.31 5.54
C LYS A 47 -7.81 15.28 6.36
N LEU A 48 -7.15 14.19 6.72
CA LEU A 48 -7.68 13.14 7.60
C LEU A 48 -6.91 13.12 8.92
N GLY A 49 -7.57 12.65 9.99
CA GLY A 49 -7.05 12.62 11.36
C GLY A 49 -7.16 13.96 12.09
N SER A 50 -8.21 14.12 12.89
CA SER A 50 -8.26 15.14 13.95
C SER A 50 -7.59 14.59 15.20
N GLY A 51 -6.73 15.40 15.84
CA GLY A 51 -5.84 14.94 16.90
C GLY A 51 -6.52 14.15 18.04
N LYS A 52 -5.81 13.13 18.53
CA LYS A 52 -5.97 12.39 19.79
C LYS A 52 -7.22 11.52 20.02
N ALA A 53 -8.30 11.59 19.24
CA ALA A 53 -9.56 10.92 19.62
C ALA A 53 -10.28 10.17 18.48
N VAL A 54 -9.57 9.31 17.74
CA VAL A 54 -10.19 8.38 16.79
C VAL A 54 -9.80 6.95 17.15
N ARG A 55 -10.79 6.05 17.17
CA ARG A 55 -10.55 4.64 17.52
C ARG A 55 -9.60 4.03 16.48
N PRO A 56 -8.68 3.12 16.83
CA PRO A 56 -7.73 2.53 15.88
C PRO A 56 -8.33 1.83 14.64
N LYS A 57 -9.64 1.52 14.68
CA LYS A 57 -10.39 0.92 13.57
C LYS A 57 -11.19 1.94 12.74
N ASP A 58 -11.13 3.22 13.11
CA ASP A 58 -11.79 4.31 12.40
C ASP A 58 -10.96 4.67 11.16
N THR A 59 -11.59 4.89 10.02
CA THR A 59 -10.90 5.33 8.79
C THR A 59 -10.25 6.70 8.97
N ALA A 60 -10.70 7.49 9.95
CA ALA A 60 -10.06 8.73 10.38
C ALA A 60 -8.79 8.53 11.25
N ALA A 61 -8.39 7.30 11.57
CA ALA A 61 -7.18 7.01 12.37
C ALA A 61 -5.88 7.41 11.65
N PHE A 62 -5.89 7.48 10.32
CA PHE A 62 -4.72 7.90 9.54
C PHE A 62 -4.63 9.42 9.48
N ARG A 63 -3.61 9.97 10.13
CA ARG A 63 -3.32 11.42 10.05
C ARG A 63 -2.57 11.70 8.76
N GLY A 64 -3.12 12.53 7.89
CA GLY A 64 -2.47 12.85 6.62
C GLY A 64 -3.35 13.69 5.70
N THR A 65 -2.91 13.82 4.45
CA THR A 65 -3.65 14.50 3.39
C THR A 65 -3.82 13.52 2.24
N PHE A 66 -5.05 13.12 1.94
CA PHE A 66 -5.38 12.05 0.99
C PHE A 66 -6.49 12.47 0.04
N ALA A 67 -6.41 12.04 -1.22
CA ALA A 67 -7.48 12.15 -2.20
C ALA A 67 -8.05 10.75 -2.48
N PRO A 68 -9.36 10.62 -2.77
CA PRO A 68 -9.88 9.40 -3.36
C PRO A 68 -9.15 9.14 -4.69
N ALA A 69 -8.91 7.86 -4.98
CA ALA A 69 -8.17 7.45 -6.17
C ALA A 69 -8.84 6.28 -6.86
N HIS A 70 -8.53 6.14 -8.15
CA HIS A 70 -8.68 4.91 -8.88
C HIS A 70 -7.33 4.20 -8.91
N SER A 71 -7.32 2.88 -8.72
CA SER A 71 -6.10 2.09 -8.86
C SER A 71 -6.26 0.98 -9.88
N THR A 72 -5.20 0.75 -10.65
CA THR A 72 -5.14 -0.29 -11.67
C THR A 72 -3.91 -1.16 -11.41
N GLY A 73 -4.13 -2.46 -11.26
CA GLY A 73 -3.11 -3.45 -11.00
C GLY A 73 -2.90 -4.39 -12.17
N ARG A 74 -1.65 -4.79 -12.39
CA ARG A 74 -1.25 -5.92 -13.23
C ARG A 74 -0.30 -6.80 -12.45
N PHE A 75 -0.56 -8.10 -12.45
CA PHE A 75 0.20 -9.10 -11.71
C PHE A 75 0.57 -10.24 -12.64
N SER A 76 1.75 -10.81 -12.44
CA SER A 76 2.14 -12.08 -13.07
C SER A 76 3.02 -12.86 -12.12
N GLY A 77 2.92 -14.18 -12.20
CA GLY A 77 3.78 -15.08 -11.44
C GLY A 77 4.17 -16.28 -12.28
N SER A 78 5.33 -16.84 -11.95
CA SER A 78 5.78 -18.10 -12.54
C SER A 78 6.55 -18.94 -11.53
N GLU A 79 6.37 -20.24 -11.65
CA GLU A 79 7.03 -21.27 -10.88
C GLU A 79 7.27 -22.51 -11.78
N LEU A 80 7.81 -23.59 -11.20
CA LEU A 80 8.10 -24.80 -11.98
C LEU A 80 6.84 -25.41 -12.58
N GLY A 81 6.68 -25.26 -13.90
CA GLY A 81 5.57 -25.85 -14.66
C GLY A 81 4.26 -25.04 -14.63
N PHE A 82 4.24 -23.89 -13.97
CA PHE A 82 3.04 -23.04 -13.88
C PHE A 82 3.38 -21.56 -14.07
N SER A 83 2.48 -20.84 -14.74
CA SER A 83 2.57 -19.39 -14.83
C SER A 83 1.17 -18.79 -14.97
N PHE A 84 1.01 -17.57 -14.47
CA PHE A 84 -0.22 -16.81 -14.64
C PHE A 84 0.09 -15.34 -14.94
N VAL A 85 -0.85 -14.69 -15.62
CA VAL A 85 -0.87 -13.25 -15.83
C VAL A 85 -2.30 -12.78 -15.57
N SER A 86 -2.46 -11.76 -14.72
CA SER A 86 -3.76 -11.16 -14.48
C SER A 86 -4.29 -10.52 -15.76
N LYS A 87 -5.62 -10.44 -15.90
CA LYS A 87 -6.20 -9.64 -16.98
C LYS A 87 -5.64 -8.21 -16.92
N PRO A 88 -5.23 -7.62 -18.05
CA PRO A 88 -4.82 -6.23 -18.09
C PRO A 88 -5.93 -5.35 -17.54
N GLY A 89 -5.63 -4.48 -16.58
CA GLY A 89 -6.62 -3.53 -16.07
C GLY A 89 -7.51 -4.08 -14.94
N ALA A 90 -7.07 -5.05 -14.14
CA ALA A 90 -7.75 -5.34 -12.88
C ALA A 90 -7.74 -4.05 -12.05
N ASN A 91 -8.92 -3.47 -11.85
CA ASN A 91 -9.05 -2.12 -11.34
C ASN A 91 -9.86 -2.09 -10.04
N SER A 92 -9.70 -1.02 -9.26
CA SER A 92 -10.38 -0.86 -7.98
C SER A 92 -11.73 -0.15 -8.13
N GLU A 93 -12.37 -0.14 -9.30
CA GLU A 93 -13.69 0.51 -9.50
C GLU A 93 -14.75 -0.04 -8.54
N ARG A 94 -14.61 -1.29 -8.09
CA ARG A 94 -15.47 -1.94 -7.09
C ARG A 94 -14.88 -1.98 -5.67
N GLY A 95 -13.73 -1.34 -5.44
CA GLY A 95 -13.00 -1.33 -4.18
C GLY A 95 -12.79 0.08 -3.62
N TYR A 96 -11.82 0.22 -2.73
CA TYR A 96 -11.40 1.49 -2.12
C TYR A 96 -9.93 1.76 -2.45
N ALA A 97 -9.60 2.97 -2.89
CA ALA A 97 -8.22 3.41 -3.07
C ALA A 97 -8.09 4.90 -2.73
N GLU A 98 -6.97 5.27 -2.11
CA GLU A 98 -6.59 6.64 -1.81
C GLU A 98 -5.13 6.87 -2.18
N ILE A 99 -4.80 8.12 -2.49
CA ILE A 99 -3.43 8.57 -2.72
C ILE A 99 -3.18 9.82 -1.89
N GLY A 100 -2.02 9.90 -1.26
CA GLY A 100 -1.70 11.04 -0.40
C GLY A 100 -0.45 10.85 0.40
N THR A 101 -0.24 11.75 1.34
CA THR A 101 0.89 11.71 2.27
C THR A 101 0.36 11.44 3.66
N GLU A 102 0.75 10.31 4.20
CA GLU A 102 0.55 9.97 5.60
C GLU A 102 1.57 10.72 6.48
N ARG A 103 1.17 11.06 7.71
CA ARG A 103 2.00 11.66 8.75
C ARG A 103 2.18 10.70 9.94
N ASN A 104 2.58 9.46 9.68
CA ASN A 104 2.82 8.45 10.71
C ASN A 104 4.17 8.65 11.45
N GLY A 105 4.49 9.89 11.82
CA GLY A 105 5.74 10.27 12.50
C GLY A 105 5.56 11.00 13.84
N ASP A 106 4.33 11.37 14.22
CA ASP A 106 4.08 12.08 15.48
C ASP A 106 3.97 11.15 16.71
N PHE A 107 4.05 9.82 16.51
CA PHE A 107 4.15 8.86 17.62
C PHE A 107 5.55 8.87 18.28
N LEU A 108 6.58 9.36 17.59
CA LEU A 108 7.97 9.38 18.09
C LEU A 108 8.46 10.78 18.48
N SER A 109 7.63 11.82 18.31
CA SER A 109 8.01 13.20 18.60
C SER A 109 7.45 13.65 19.96
N ARG A 110 8.31 13.48 20.99
CA ARG A 110 8.34 14.14 22.33
C ARG A 110 8.36 13.17 23.53
N SER A 111 9.46 12.42 23.67
CA SER A 111 10.15 12.46 24.95
C SER A 111 11.05 13.70 24.93
N LYS A 112 10.50 14.85 25.34
CA LYS A 112 11.37 15.92 25.84
C LYS A 112 11.95 15.35 27.13
N ARG A 113 13.27 15.11 27.13
CA ARG A 113 14.05 14.88 28.34
C ARG A 113 13.67 15.98 29.35
N SER A 114 12.86 15.65 30.35
CA SER A 114 12.76 16.45 31.56
C SER A 114 14.04 16.20 32.35
N GLY A 115 15.12 16.83 31.91
CA GLY A 115 16.30 17.06 32.75
C GLY A 115 15.95 18.20 33.67
N GLY A 116 15.49 17.86 34.87
CA GLY A 116 15.18 18.81 35.92
C GLY A 116 16.43 19.60 36.31
N GLY A 117 16.24 20.90 36.51
CA GLY A 117 17.11 21.67 37.37
C GLY A 117 16.71 21.42 38.82
N ALA A 118 17.70 21.06 39.62
CA ALA A 118 17.90 21.43 41.02
C ALA A 118 19.34 21.02 41.37
#